data_AF-A0A7C1MPE0-F1
#
_entry.id   AF-A0A7C1MPE0-F1
#
_cell.length_a   1.000
_cell.length_b   1.000
_cell.length_c   1.000
_cell.angle_alpha   90.00
_cell.angle_beta   90.00
_cell.angle_gamma   90.00
#
_symmetry.space_group_name_H-M   'P 1'
#
loop_
_entity.id
_entity.type
_entity.pdbx_description
1 polymer ?
#
loop_
_entity_poly.entity_id
_entity_poly.type
_entity_poly.pdbx_seq_one_letter_code
_entity_poly.pdbx_strand_id
1 'polypeptide(L)'
;MSKVYIRKAEYDYTTLRPLVFELMDSIAGDLIKKGSRVLIKPNLLAAASPDRAVVTHPLIVKAAAEYVISKGVRPQISDSPAVGSFEKIIMVSGIK
;
A
#
# COMPACT_ATOMS: atom_id res chain seq x y z
N MET A 1 -19.48 -9.46 13.79
CA MET A 1 -18.47 -10.34 13.16
C MET A 1 -17.56 -9.48 12.29
N SER A 2 -16.25 -9.69 12.36
CA SER A 2 -15.31 -9.02 11.46
C SER A 2 -15.38 -9.65 10.06
N LYS A 3 -15.44 -8.82 9.01
CA LYS A 3 -15.34 -9.30 7.62
C LYS A 3 -13.87 -9.49 7.27
N VAL A 4 -13.51 -10.64 6.70
CA VAL A 4 -12.16 -10.97 6.24
C VAL A 4 -12.22 -11.35 4.78
N TYR A 5 -11.32 -10.80 3.97
CA TYR A 5 -11.21 -11.10 2.54
C TYR A 5 -9.86 -11.76 2.26
N ILE A 6 -9.88 -12.88 1.52
CA ILE A 6 -8.68 -13.64 1.16
C ILE A 6 -8.70 -13.85 -0.36
N ARG A 7 -7.58 -13.61 -1.03
CA ARG A 7 -7.38 -13.83 -2.46
C ARG A 7 -6.00 -14.45 -2.69
N LYS A 8 -5.91 -15.38 -3.64
CA LYS A 8 -4.62 -15.82 -4.18
C LYS A 8 -4.07 -14.67 -5.03
N ALA A 9 -2.80 -14.33 -4.83
CA ALA A 9 -2.15 -13.24 -5.54
C ALA A 9 -0.66 -13.54 -5.74
N GLU A 10 -0.07 -12.87 -6.73
CA GLU A 10 1.35 -12.89 -7.04
C GLU A 10 1.83 -11.45 -7.21
N TYR A 11 3.15 -11.19 -7.11
CA TYR A 11 3.72 -9.87 -7.33
C TYR A 11 3.90 -9.54 -8.83
N ASP A 12 2.87 -9.82 -9.64
CA ASP A 12 2.69 -9.33 -11.00
C ASP A 12 1.66 -8.21 -10.98
N TYR A 13 2.07 -6.99 -11.36
CA TYR A 13 1.20 -5.82 -11.25
C TYR A 13 -0.05 -5.91 -12.13
N THR A 14 0.02 -6.64 -13.25
CA THR A 14 -1.10 -6.82 -14.19
C THR A 14 -2.27 -7.52 -13.51
N THR A 15 -1.99 -8.51 -12.67
CA THR A 15 -2.99 -9.30 -11.94
C THR A 15 -3.24 -8.77 -10.53
N LEU A 16 -2.22 -8.21 -9.89
CA LEU A 16 -2.31 -7.72 -8.51
C LEU A 16 -3.15 -6.45 -8.38
N ARG A 17 -3.01 -5.49 -9.31
CA ARG A 17 -3.74 -4.23 -9.26
C ARG A 17 -5.27 -4.40 -9.21
N PRO A 18 -5.91 -5.15 -10.13
CA PRO A 18 -7.37 -5.34 -10.07
C PRO A 18 -7.82 -6.06 -8.78
N LEU A 19 -7.03 -7.03 -8.28
CA LEU A 19 -7.32 -7.70 -7.01
C LEU A 19 -7.31 -6.73 -5.82
N VAL A 20 -6.31 -5.85 -5.74
CA VAL A 20 -6.25 -4.83 -4.68
C VAL A 20 -7.43 -3.87 -4.79
N PHE A 21 -7.81 -3.44 -6.00
CA PHE A 21 -8.96 -2.56 -6.20
C PHE A 21 -10.27 -3.21 -5.73
N GLU A 22 -10.51 -4.47 -6.11
CA GLU A 22 -11.69 -5.24 -5.67
C GLU A 22 -11.77 -5.33 -4.14
N LEU A 23 -10.65 -5.65 -3.48
CA LEU A 23 -10.56 -5.73 -2.03
C LEU A 23 -10.83 -4.38 -1.37
N MET A 24 -10.25 -3.31 -1.90
CA MET A 24 -10.43 -1.96 -1.38
C MET A 24 -11.87 -1.46 -1.55
N ASP A 25 -12.52 -1.72 -2.69
CA ASP A 25 -13.93 -1.40 -2.88
C ASP A 25 -14.82 -2.17 -1.89
N SER A 26 -14.49 -3.43 -1.61
CA SER A 26 -15.22 -4.27 -0.66
C SER A 26 -15.09 -3.85 0.82
N ILE A 27 -14.10 -3.02 1.15
CA ILE A 27 -13.77 -2.62 2.53
C ILE A 27 -14.00 -1.12 2.76
N ALA A 28 -13.51 -0.28 1.84
CA ALA A 28 -13.33 1.15 2.04
C ALA A 28 -13.88 2.03 0.90
N GLY A 29 -14.52 1.43 -0.12
CA GLY A 29 -14.98 2.15 -1.31
C GLY A 29 -15.80 3.40 -1.03
N ASP A 30 -16.74 3.30 -0.09
CA ASP A 30 -17.62 4.41 0.30
C ASP A 30 -17.01 5.33 1.39
N LEU A 31 -15.87 4.94 1.98
CA LEU A 31 -15.20 5.71 3.04
C LEU A 31 -14.26 6.78 2.47
N ILE A 32 -13.71 6.55 1.27
CA ILE A 32 -12.78 7.46 0.62
C ILE A 32 -13.55 8.31 -0.40
N LYS A 33 -13.78 9.57 -0.06
CA LYS A 33 -14.50 10.53 -0.89
C LYS A 33 -13.62 11.73 -1.20
N LYS A 34 -14.00 12.51 -2.22
CA LYS A 34 -13.34 13.79 -2.52
C LYS A 34 -13.29 14.65 -1.24
N GLY A 35 -12.10 15.15 -0.91
CA GLY A 35 -11.85 15.93 0.31
C GLY A 35 -11.39 15.09 1.51
N SER A 36 -11.42 13.76 1.45
CA SER A 36 -10.81 12.91 2.48
C SER A 36 -9.31 13.16 2.56
N ARG A 37 -8.74 13.08 3.77
CA ARG A 37 -7.30 12.94 3.98
C ARG A 37 -6.99 11.47 4.22
N VAL A 38 -6.16 10.88 3.36
CA VAL A 38 -5.86 9.44 3.41
C VAL A 38 -4.38 9.23 3.64
N LEU A 39 -4.04 8.58 4.75
CA LEU A 39 -2.71 8.06 5.03
C LEU A 39 -2.64 6.58 4.62
N ILE A 40 -1.71 6.25 3.75
CA ILE A 40 -1.27 4.88 3.48
C ILE A 40 -0.07 4.63 4.37
N LYS A 41 -0.22 3.71 5.33
CA LYS A 41 0.82 3.33 6.29
C LYS A 41 1.42 1.96 5.92
N PRO A 42 2.38 1.88 4.99
CA PRO A 42 3.10 0.63 4.75
C PRO A 42 3.91 0.24 5.99
N ASN A 43 4.31 -1.01 6.07
CA ASN A 43 5.30 -1.46 7.06
C ASN A 43 6.70 -1.20 6.52
N LEU A 44 7.48 -0.31 7.13
CA LEU A 44 8.82 0.10 6.71
C LEU A 44 9.87 -0.17 7.81
N LEU A 45 9.74 -1.29 8.54
CA LEU A 45 10.52 -1.63 9.74
C LEU A 45 12.01 -1.26 9.68
N ALA A 46 12.71 -1.69 8.61
CA ALA A 46 14.12 -1.44 8.35
C ALA A 46 14.42 -1.54 6.85
N ALA A 47 15.57 -1.01 6.42
CA ALA A 47 15.95 -1.02 5.01
C ALA A 47 16.22 -2.45 4.53
N ALA A 48 15.39 -2.92 3.59
CA ALA A 48 15.47 -4.27 3.06
C ALA A 48 14.88 -4.31 1.65
N SER A 49 15.41 -5.22 0.84
CA SER A 49 14.87 -5.51 -0.49
C SER A 49 13.47 -6.17 -0.34
N PRO A 50 12.52 -5.94 -1.27
CA PRO A 50 11.14 -6.42 -1.16
C PRO A 50 10.97 -7.94 -1.01
N ASP A 51 11.87 -8.72 -1.61
CA ASP A 51 11.91 -10.19 -1.54
C ASP A 51 12.12 -10.72 -0.12
N ARG A 52 12.69 -9.91 0.78
CA ARG A 52 12.89 -10.28 2.19
C ARG A 52 11.64 -10.13 3.05
N ALA A 53 10.56 -9.53 2.52
CA ALA A 53 9.30 -9.29 3.23
C ALA A 53 9.42 -8.56 4.59
N VAL A 54 10.51 -7.81 4.80
CA VAL A 54 10.69 -6.92 5.97
C VAL A 54 9.90 -5.61 5.79
N VAL A 55 9.73 -5.18 4.54
CA VAL A 55 8.93 -4.02 4.16
C VAL A 55 7.68 -4.48 3.39
N THR A 56 6.60 -3.68 3.41
CA THR A 56 5.47 -3.91 2.51
C THR A 56 5.94 -3.81 1.06
N HIS A 57 5.58 -4.80 0.26
CA HIS A 57 6.01 -4.88 -1.13
C HIS A 57 5.59 -3.62 -1.93
N PRO A 58 6.48 -3.02 -2.74
CA PRO A 58 6.21 -1.75 -3.43
C PRO A 58 4.99 -1.79 -4.34
N LEU A 59 4.73 -2.93 -4.99
CA LEU A 59 3.53 -3.08 -5.84
C LEU A 59 2.21 -2.99 -5.06
N ILE A 60 2.18 -3.41 -3.79
CA ILE A 60 1.00 -3.26 -2.92
C ILE A 60 0.80 -1.79 -2.58
N VAL A 61 1.88 -1.10 -2.21
CA VAL A 61 1.84 0.35 -1.89
C VAL A 61 1.38 1.15 -3.11
N LYS A 62 1.91 0.81 -4.30
CA LYS A 62 1.53 1.42 -5.57
C LYS A 62 0.04 1.23 -5.87
N ALA A 63 -0.47 0.00 -5.80
CA ALA A 63 -1.89 -0.28 -6.06
C ALA A 63 -2.81 0.45 -5.08
N ALA A 64 -2.45 0.49 -3.79
CA ALA A 64 -3.20 1.24 -2.79
C ALA A 64 -3.19 2.75 -3.06
N ALA A 65 -2.04 3.31 -3.45
CA ALA A 65 -1.92 4.73 -3.82
C ALA A 65 -2.75 5.06 -5.07
N GLU A 66 -2.67 4.25 -6.11
CA GLU A 66 -3.48 4.40 -7.33
C GLU A 66 -4.98 4.32 -7.02
N TYR A 67 -5.39 3.43 -6.11
CA TYR A 67 -6.79 3.34 -5.67
C TYR A 67 -7.26 4.65 -5.03
N VAL A 68 -6.50 5.19 -4.09
CA VAL A 68 -6.84 6.47 -3.43
C VAL A 68 -6.89 7.62 -4.45
N ILE A 69 -5.93 7.67 -5.37
CA ILE A 69 -5.91 8.65 -6.46
C ILE A 69 -7.15 8.53 -7.34
N SER A 70 -7.59 7.30 -7.66
CA SER A 70 -8.80 7.05 -8.46
C SER A 70 -10.09 7.56 -7.80
N LYS A 71 -10.10 7.70 -6.46
CA LYS A 71 -11.20 8.32 -5.71
C LYS A 71 -11.10 9.85 -5.64
N GLY A 72 -10.16 10.46 -6.37
CA GLY A 72 -9.96 11.90 -6.42
C GLY A 72 -9.28 12.47 -5.18
N VAL A 73 -8.51 11.66 -4.45
CA VAL A 73 -7.83 12.03 -3.22
C VAL A 73 -6.32 11.91 -3.39
N ARG A 74 -5.56 12.85 -2.83
CA ARG A 74 -4.09 12.76 -2.76
C ARG A 74 -3.69 11.91 -1.54
N PRO A 75 -3.10 10.72 -1.71
CA PRO A 75 -2.61 9.94 -0.59
C PRO A 75 -1.35 10.57 0.02
N GLN A 76 -1.23 10.46 1.34
CA GLN A 76 0.04 10.59 2.04
C GLN A 76 0.59 9.18 2.31
N ILE A 77 1.85 8.92 2.01
CA ILE A 77 2.53 7.67 2.37
C ILE A 77 3.50 7.99 3.49
N SER A 78 3.33 7.40 4.67
CA SER A 78 4.24 7.60 5.79
C SER A 78 4.23 6.39 6.72
N ASP A 79 5.36 6.15 7.37
CA ASP A 79 5.50 5.18 8.45
C ASP A 79 6.47 5.72 9.49
N SER A 80 6.47 5.11 10.67
CA SER A 80 7.42 5.40 11.74
C SER A 80 8.39 4.22 11.89
N PRO A 81 9.46 4.15 11.07
CA PRO A 81 10.35 3.00 11.07
C PRO A 81 11.10 2.87 12.40
N ALA A 82 11.32 1.64 12.85
CA ALA A 82 12.03 1.40 14.10
C ALA A 82 13.56 1.55 13.95
N VAL A 83 14.09 1.24 12.76
CA VAL A 83 15.55 1.19 12.51
C VAL A 83 15.92 1.82 11.18
N GLY A 84 16.86 2.77 11.23
CA GLY A 84 17.47 3.39 10.05
C GLY A 84 16.73 4.63 9.54
N SER A 85 17.28 5.28 8.51
CA SER A 85 16.67 6.47 7.91
C SER A 85 15.55 6.10 6.95
N PHE A 86 14.47 6.91 6.98
CA PHE A 86 13.32 6.74 6.10
C PHE A 86 13.74 6.76 4.62
N GLU A 87 14.64 7.68 4.25
CA GLU A 87 15.16 7.83 2.89
C GLU A 87 15.84 6.55 2.40
N LYS A 88 16.65 5.92 3.26
CA LYS A 88 17.34 4.67 2.91
C LYS A 88 16.34 3.52 2.76
N ILE A 89 15.34 3.45 3.62
CA ILE A 89 14.30 2.42 3.52
C ILE A 89 13.53 2.55 2.21
N ILE A 90 13.11 3.76 1.86
CA ILE A 90 12.43 4.06 0.60
C ILE A 90 13.30 3.68 -0.60
N MET A 91 14.59 4.02 -0.57
CA MET A 91 15.52 3.70 -1.66
C MET A 91 15.68 2.18 -1.86
N VAL A 92 15.88 1.42 -0.77
CA VAL A 92 16.16 -0.03 -0.82
C VAL A 92 14.88 -0.85 -1.07
N SER A 93 13.74 -0.41 -0.55
CA SER A 93 12.44 -1.07 -0.75
C SER A 93 11.85 -0.86 -2.15
N GLY A 94 12.36 0.11 -2.92
CA GLY A 94 11.83 0.42 -4.25
C GLY A 94 10.47 1.12 -4.25
N ILE A 95 10.00 1.64 -3.11
CA ILE A 95 8.79 2.45 -3.01
C ILE A 95 9.13 3.88 -3.46
N LYS A 96 9.27 4.11 -4.77
CA LYS A 96 9.59 5.42 -5.36
C LYS A 96 8.42 6.01 -6.13
#